data_AF-A0AA96P895-F1
#
_entry.id   AF-A0AA96P895-F1
#
_cell.length_a   1.000
_cell.length_b   1.000
_cell.length_c   1.000
_cell.angle_alpha   90.00
_cell.angle_beta   90.00
_cell.angle_gamma   90.00
#
_symmetry.space_group_name_H-M   'P 1'
#
loop_
_entity.id
_entity.type
_entity.pdbx_description
1 polymer ?
#
loop_
_entity_poly.entity_id
_entity_poly.type
_entity_poly.pdbx_seq_one_letter_code
_entity_poly.pdbx_strand_id
1 'polypeptide(L)' 'MEKPLRTANELEDLIKQRTIHLFGPWPKAMTLFVFEERMGWNVSISSADTDGNAFYRSQALGTALVLQDKFNLSQPVAS' A
#
# COMPACT_ATOMS: atom_id res chain seq x y z
N MET A 1 -17.63 -4.60 14.24
CA MET A 1 -17.86 -3.56 13.21
C MET A 1 -17.06 -3.97 11.99
N GLU A 2 -17.68 -3.97 10.81
CA GLU A 2 -16.95 -4.25 9.56
C GLU A 2 -16.00 -3.08 9.23
N LYS A 3 -14.80 -3.40 8.72
CA LYS A 3 -13.83 -2.39 8.29
C LYS A 3 -14.38 -1.67 7.06
N PRO A 4 -14.23 -0.34 6.95
CA PRO A 4 -14.62 0.40 5.75
C PRO A 4 -13.94 -0.15 4.49
N LEU A 5 -14.68 -0.17 3.38
CA LEU A 5 -14.19 -0.59 2.08
C LEU A 5 -13.42 0.53 1.38
N ARG A 6 -12.37 0.15 0.64
CA ARG A 6 -11.57 1.01 -0.23
C ARG A 6 -11.18 0.26 -1.49
N THR A 7 -11.12 0.96 -2.61
CA THR A 7 -10.58 0.41 -3.87
C THR A 7 -9.08 0.20 -3.77
N ALA A 8 -8.53 -0.63 -4.68
CA ALA A 8 -7.08 -0.83 -4.77
C ALA A 8 -6.34 0.51 -4.97
N ASN A 9 -6.88 1.40 -5.82
CA ASN A 9 -6.32 2.72 -6.07
C ASN A 9 -6.35 3.61 -4.81
N GLU A 10 -7.45 3.62 -4.07
CA GLU A 10 -7.55 4.38 -2.83
C GLU A 10 -6.59 3.86 -1.75
N LEU A 11 -6.40 2.55 -1.66
CA LEU A 11 -5.44 1.96 -0.72
C LEU A 11 -4.00 2.28 -1.14
N GLU A 12 -3.68 2.20 -2.42
CA GLU A 12 -2.38 2.60 -2.97
C GLU A 12 -2.08 4.07 -2.65
N ASP A 13 -3.04 4.98 -2.90
CA ASP A 13 -2.91 6.40 -2.60
C ASP A 13 -2.73 6.65 -1.10
N LEU A 14 -3.50 5.95 -0.25
CA LEU A 14 -3.36 6.08 1.20
C LEU A 14 -2.00 5.61 1.71
N ILE A 15 -1.47 4.50 1.16
CA ILE A 15 -0.12 4.03 1.51
C ILE A 15 0.91 5.07 1.09
N LYS A 16 0.84 5.57 -0.15
CA LYS A 16 1.76 6.59 -0.66
C LYS A 16 1.70 7.86 0.18
N GLN A 17 0.51 8.41 0.40
CA GLN A 17 0.32 9.65 1.16
C GLN A 17 0.87 9.54 2.58
N ARG A 18 0.57 8.45 3.30
CA ARG A 18 1.08 8.25 4.67
C ARG A 18 2.60 8.06 4.70
N THR A 19 3.13 7.25 3.79
CA THR A 19 4.58 7.03 3.71
C THR A 19 5.29 8.34 3.37
N ILE A 20 4.73 9.14 2.46
CA ILE A 20 5.28 10.44 2.06
C ILE A 20 5.31 11.41 3.25
N HIS A 21 4.20 11.49 3.98
CA HIS A 21 4.07 12.36 5.13
C HIS A 21 5.10 12.05 6.23
N LEU A 22 5.42 10.77 6.44
CA LEU A 22 6.29 10.33 7.52
C LEU A 22 7.77 10.24 7.13
N PHE A 23 8.09 9.91 5.87
CA PHE A 23 9.45 9.51 5.46
C PHE A 23 9.99 10.31 4.26
N GLY A 24 9.24 11.30 3.77
CA GLY A 24 9.64 12.11 2.62
C GLY A 24 9.16 11.56 1.28
N PRO A 25 9.58 12.12 0.14
CA PRO A 25 8.94 11.86 -1.15
C PRO A 25 9.05 10.39 -1.60
N TRP A 26 8.02 9.92 -2.30
CA TRP A 26 8.01 8.59 -2.89
C TRP A 26 9.13 8.45 -3.95
N PRO A 27 9.98 7.41 -3.89
CA PRO A 27 11.06 7.24 -4.85
C PRO A 27 10.52 7.05 -6.28
N LYS A 28 11.04 7.81 -7.25
CA LYS A 28 10.54 7.82 -8.64
C LYS A 28 10.53 6.44 -9.32
N ALA A 29 11.50 5.58 -9.00
CA ALA A 29 11.63 4.25 -9.58
C ALA A 29 10.79 3.17 -8.85
N MET A 30 10.12 3.52 -7.75
CA MET A 30 9.40 2.55 -6.94
C MET A 30 7.94 2.44 -7.37
N THR A 31 7.48 1.21 -7.65
CA THR A 31 6.07 0.93 -7.95
C THR A 31 5.40 0.23 -6.77
N LEU A 32 4.11 0.46 -6.59
CA LEU A 32 3.28 -0.22 -5.58
C LEU A 32 1.99 -0.69 -6.26
N PHE A 33 1.57 -1.91 -5.94
CA PHE A 33 0.30 -2.48 -6.40
C PHE A 33 -0.42 -3.10 -5.21
N VAL A 34 -1.72 -2.84 -5.09
CA VAL A 34 -2.62 -3.49 -4.12
C VAL A 34 -3.38 -4.60 -4.84
N PHE A 35 -3.49 -5.77 -4.22
CA PHE A 35 -4.22 -6.92 -4.78
C PHE A 35 -4.97 -7.70 -3.70
N GLU A 36 -6.02 -8.42 -4.11
CA GLU A 36 -6.78 -9.31 -3.23
C GLU A 36 -5.97 -10.56 -2.88
N GLU A 37 -6.05 -10.99 -1.62
CA GLU A 37 -5.41 -12.21 -1.13
C GLU A 37 -6.39 -13.00 -0.24
N ARG A 38 -6.12 -14.28 0.02
CA ARG A 38 -7.04 -15.22 0.70
C ARG A 38 -7.66 -14.69 2.01
N MET A 39 -6.96 -13.83 2.74
CA MET A 39 -7.40 -13.28 4.03
C MET A 39 -7.66 -11.76 4.00
N GLY A 40 -7.80 -11.16 2.81
CA GLY A 40 -8.02 -9.73 2.64
C GLY A 40 -7.32 -9.18 1.41
N TRP A 41 -6.34 -8.31 1.62
CA TRP A 41 -5.56 -7.72 0.54
C TRP A 41 -4.11 -7.57 0.95
N ASN A 42 -3.22 -7.54 -0.03
CA ASN A 42 -1.79 -7.38 0.17
C ASN A 42 -1.20 -6.44 -0.87
N VAL A 43 0.09 -6.14 -0.74
CA VAL A 43 0.81 -5.24 -1.64
C VAL A 43 2.05 -5.86 -2.22
N SER A 44 2.33 -5.51 -3.47
CA SER A 44 3.62 -5.73 -4.10
C SER A 44 4.30 -4.38 -4.27
N ILE A 45 5.57 -4.30 -3.90
CA ILE A 45 6.39 -3.10 -4.04
C ILE A 45 7.69 -3.52 -4.74
N SER A 46 8.07 -2.79 -5.78
CA SER A 46 9.26 -3.09 -6.59
C SER A 46 10.52 -3.25 -5.72
N SER A 47 11.50 -4.01 -6.24
CA SER A 47 12.79 -4.17 -5.58
C SER A 47 13.47 -2.83 -5.36
N ALA A 48 14.22 -2.74 -4.27
CA ALA A 48 15.03 -1.58 -3.97
C ALA A 48 16.38 -1.73 -4.64
N ASP A 49 16.65 -0.92 -5.68
CA ASP A 49 17.94 -0.94 -6.37
C ASP A 49 19.04 -0.16 -5.62
N THR A 50 18.70 0.45 -4.47
CA THR A 50 19.60 1.21 -3.59
C THR A 50 19.19 1.06 -2.12
N ASP A 51 20.11 1.27 -1.19
CA ASP A 51 19.84 1.20 0.26
C ASP A 51 18.74 2.16 0.72
N GLY A 52 18.68 3.37 0.12
CA GLY A 52 17.62 4.35 0.39
C GLY A 52 16.23 3.86 -0.03
N ASN A 53 16.15 3.14 -1.16
CA ASN A 53 14.91 2.51 -1.61
C ASN A 53 14.51 1.34 -0.69
N ALA A 54 15.48 0.65 -0.08
CA ALA A 54 15.21 -0.50 0.80
C ALA A 54 14.54 -0.05 2.10
N PHE A 55 15.06 1.03 2.71
CA PHE A 55 14.43 1.66 3.86
C PHE A 55 13.00 2.10 3.53
N TYR A 56 12.83 2.84 2.42
CA TYR A 56 11.53 3.37 2.03
C TYR A 56 10.51 2.25 1.74
N ARG A 57 10.93 1.18 1.06
CA ARG A 57 10.12 -0.02 0.82
C ARG A 57 9.65 -0.66 2.14
N SER A 58 10.55 -0.80 3.11
CA SER A 58 10.20 -1.35 4.44
C SER A 58 9.14 -0.49 5.13
N GLN A 59 9.25 0.84 5.07
CA GLN A 59 8.27 1.75 5.66
C GLN A 59 6.91 1.70 4.94
N ALA A 60 6.90 1.59 3.61
CA ALA A 60 5.68 1.43 2.84
C ALA A 60 4.96 0.11 3.16
N LEU A 61 5.71 -1.00 3.32
CA LEU A 61 5.15 -2.28 3.78
C LEU A 61 4.56 -2.17 5.18
N GLY A 62 5.25 -1.52 6.12
CA GLY A 62 4.71 -1.27 7.47
C GLY A 62 3.43 -0.44 7.45
N THR A 63 3.37 0.58 6.59
CA THR A 63 2.15 1.39 6.39
C THR A 63 1.00 0.56 5.85
N ALA A 64 1.25 -0.36 4.91
CA ALA A 64 0.24 -1.27 4.37
C ALA A 64 -0.33 -2.19 5.45
N LEU A 65 0.51 -2.78 6.31
CA LEU A 65 0.07 -3.62 7.44
C LEU A 65 -0.90 -2.86 8.37
N VAL A 66 -0.57 -1.61 8.72
CA VAL A 66 -1.46 -0.77 9.55
C VAL A 66 -2.79 -0.47 8.85
N LEU A 67 -2.81 -0.39 7.53
CA LEU A 67 -4.03 -0.15 6.76
C LEU A 67 -4.87 -1.42 6.57
N GLN A 68 -4.26 -2.60 6.49
CA GLN A 68 -4.99 -3.88 6.47
C GLN A 68 -5.83 -4.07 7.72
N ASP A 69 -5.37 -3.56 8.88
CA ASP A 69 -6.15 -3.57 10.13
C ASP A 69 -7.33 -2.58 10.14
N LYS A 70 -7.35 -1.61 9.22
CA LYS A 70 -8.32 -0.51 9.20
C LYS A 70 -9.31 -0.58 8.03
N PHE A 71 -8.95 -1.23 6.93
CA PHE A 71 -9.71 -1.21 5.68
C PHE A 71 -9.79 -2.59 5.04
N ASN A 72 -10.92 -2.86 4.40
CA ASN A 72 -11.09 -3.99 3.50
C ASN A 72 -10.97 -3.52 2.04
N LEU A 73 -10.51 -4.40 1.16
CA LEU A 73 -10.47 -4.12 -0.28
C LEU A 73 -11.88 -4.30 -0.86
N SER A 74 -12.35 -3.30 -1.60
CA SER A 74 -13.58 -3.41 -2.37
C SER A 74 -13.34 -4.26 -3.61
N GLN A 75 -14.25 -5.19 -3.89
CA GLN A 75 -14.23 -5.91 -5.17
C GLN A 75 -14.43 -4.94 -6.34
N PRO A 76 -13.80 -5.20 -7.50
CA PRO A 76 -14.10 -4.45 -8.71
C PRO A 76 -15.60 -4.53 -9.01
N VAL A 77 -16.24 -3.39 -9.27
CA VAL A 77 -17.62 -3.39 -9.75
C VAL A 77 -17.61 -3.99 -11.15
N ALA A 78 -18.13 -5.20 -11.31
CA ALA A 78 -18.34 -5.79 -12.63
C ALA A 78 -19.28 -4.84 -13.40
N SER A 79 -18.79 -4.30 -14.52
CA SER A 79 -19.59 -3.51 -15.47
C SER A 79 -20.35 -4.43 -16.41
#